data_AF-A0A2V9M8R5-F1
#
_entry.id   AF-A0A2V9M8R5-F1
#
_cell.length_a   1.000
_cell.length_b   1.000
_cell.length_c   1.000
_cell.angle_alpha   90.00
_cell.angle_beta   90.00
_cell.angle_gamma   90.00
#
_symmetry.space_group_name_H-M   'P 1'
#
loop_
_entity.id
_entity.type
_entity.pdbx_description
1 polymer ?
#
loop_
_entity_poly.entity_id
_entity_poly.type
_entity_poly.pdbx_seq_one_letter_code
_entity_poly.pdbx_strand_id
1 'polypeptide(L)'
;MSAHPLLDQVRARGEAAIIYDSALEFVPRYYDPSRGDLILNPLDVRTPYWSPAEEVLGPGEAITIAKSLFPDKEEVQKFFTESPRRIFAHLLSFRPTPQELIHWMQVPEEIDKRTHGTDLASLVDHQAAPQRLGVLSSLTMVADALKLLPTEHETSRKWNAASWAQERKGWLFISSRPETREALRPLISMWLDMLILRLMSADRRWAKQHPVWIFLDELPSLQKPL
;
A
#
# COMPACT_ATOMS: atom_id res chain seq x y z
N MET A 1 17.66 -16.06 15.99
CA MET A 1 16.51 -16.66 16.70
C MET A 1 15.48 -17.04 15.65
N SER A 2 14.97 -18.27 15.66
CA SER A 2 13.85 -18.65 14.77
C SER A 2 12.61 -17.83 15.16
N ALA A 3 11.85 -17.31 14.19
CA ALA A 3 10.63 -16.55 14.45
C ALA A 3 9.47 -17.43 14.97
N HIS A 4 9.52 -18.75 14.73
CA HIS A 4 8.43 -19.68 15.06
C HIS A 4 8.04 -19.72 16.55
N PRO A 5 8.97 -19.86 17.52
CA PRO A 5 8.59 -19.90 18.93
C PRO A 5 7.94 -18.61 19.40
N LEU A 6 8.32 -17.46 18.82
CA LEU A 6 7.70 -16.18 19.15
C LEU A 6 6.28 -16.09 18.58
N LEU A 7 6.07 -16.48 17.33
CA LEU A 7 4.74 -16.55 16.72
C LEU A 7 3.81 -17.51 17.45
N ASP A 8 4.31 -18.65 17.92
CA ASP A 8 3.54 -19.58 18.74
C ASP A 8 3.03 -18.92 20.03
N GLN A 9 3.86 -18.08 20.68
CA GLN A 9 3.44 -17.32 21.86
C GLN A 9 2.46 -16.21 21.53
N VAL A 10 2.66 -15.46 20.43
CA VAL A 10 1.72 -14.43 19.96
C VAL A 10 0.33 -15.04 19.75
N ARG A 11 0.28 -16.20 19.08
CA ARG A 11 -0.95 -16.96 18.86
C ARG A 11 -1.59 -17.41 20.18
N ALA A 12 -0.80 -17.96 21.10
CA ALA A 12 -1.30 -18.42 22.40
C ALA A 12 -1.89 -17.28 23.26
N ARG A 13 -1.40 -16.05 23.10
CA ARG A 13 -1.94 -14.85 23.77
C ARG A 13 -3.13 -14.21 23.04
N GLY A 14 -3.49 -14.70 21.86
CA GLY A 14 -4.55 -14.10 21.03
C GLY A 14 -4.20 -12.71 20.50
N GLU A 15 -2.90 -12.40 20.40
CA GLU A 15 -2.42 -11.10 19.94
C GLU A 15 -2.36 -11.05 18.40
N ALA A 16 -2.48 -9.84 17.85
CA ALA A 16 -2.42 -9.62 16.41
C ALA A 16 -0.97 -9.61 15.89
N ALA A 17 -0.79 -10.05 14.64
CA ALA A 17 0.51 -10.02 13.97
C ALA A 17 0.39 -9.50 12.54
N ILE A 18 1.40 -8.76 12.10
CA ILE A 18 1.68 -8.45 10.70
C ILE A 18 2.95 -9.21 10.34
N ILE A 19 2.89 -10.06 9.34
CA ILE A 19 3.98 -10.93 8.92
C ILE A 19 4.28 -10.62 7.46
N TYR A 20 5.46 -10.06 7.19
CA TYR A 20 6.00 -10.01 5.85
C TYR A 20 6.71 -11.33 5.55
N ASP A 21 6.03 -12.17 4.76
CA ASP A 21 6.40 -13.56 4.48
C ASP A 21 6.91 -13.69 3.04
N SER A 22 8.17 -13.32 2.84
CA SER A 22 8.84 -13.38 1.53
C SER A 22 9.33 -14.76 1.13
N ALA A 23 9.54 -15.65 2.10
CA ALA A 23 9.96 -17.03 1.88
C ALA A 23 8.78 -18.02 1.83
N LEU A 24 7.55 -17.56 2.10
CA LEU A 24 6.36 -18.40 2.26
C LEU A 24 6.51 -19.47 3.36
N GLU A 25 7.25 -19.16 4.41
CA GLU A 25 7.48 -20.05 5.55
C GLU A 25 6.33 -19.95 6.56
N PHE A 26 5.70 -18.78 6.68
CA PHE A 26 4.73 -18.51 7.75
C PHE A 26 3.29 -18.81 7.34
N VAL A 27 2.89 -18.44 6.11
CA VAL A 27 1.52 -18.65 5.60
C VAL A 27 1.09 -20.13 5.73
N PRO A 28 1.86 -21.14 5.28
CA PRO A 28 1.42 -22.54 5.37
C PRO A 28 1.19 -23.05 6.79
N ARG A 29 1.88 -22.47 7.78
CA ARG A 29 1.85 -22.94 9.17
C ARG A 29 0.88 -22.16 10.05
N TYR A 30 0.73 -20.87 9.83
CA TYR A 30 0.05 -19.98 10.77
C TYR A 30 -1.24 -19.35 10.26
N TYR A 31 -1.46 -19.32 8.94
CA TYR A 31 -2.67 -18.76 8.37
C TYR A 31 -3.90 -19.54 8.81
N ASP A 32 -4.85 -18.85 9.40
CA ASP A 32 -6.12 -19.40 9.85
C ASP A 32 -7.28 -18.44 9.49
N PRO A 33 -8.06 -18.73 8.44
CA PRO A 33 -9.16 -17.87 8.05
C PRO A 33 -10.27 -17.79 9.12
N SER A 34 -10.41 -18.79 9.99
CA SER A 34 -11.41 -18.79 11.08
C SER A 34 -11.07 -17.78 12.17
N ARG A 35 -9.79 -17.47 12.37
CA ARG A 35 -9.30 -16.39 13.22
C ARG A 35 -9.55 -14.99 12.63
N GLY A 36 -9.92 -14.92 11.35
CA GLY A 36 -10.12 -13.68 10.60
C GLY A 36 -8.89 -13.24 9.81
N ASP A 37 -7.86 -14.06 9.71
CA ASP A 37 -6.61 -13.73 9.02
C ASP A 37 -6.83 -13.32 7.55
N LEU A 38 -5.91 -12.50 7.05
CA LEU A 38 -5.89 -12.03 5.68
C LEU A 38 -4.52 -12.24 5.05
N ILE A 39 -4.51 -12.57 3.76
CA ILE A 39 -3.29 -12.63 2.96
C ILE A 39 -3.33 -11.43 2.02
N LEU A 40 -2.36 -10.53 2.15
CA LEU A 40 -2.17 -9.39 1.27
C LEU A 40 -1.14 -9.79 0.21
N ASN A 41 -1.65 -10.31 -0.90
CA ASN A 41 -0.87 -10.68 -2.08
C ASN A 41 -1.83 -10.75 -3.27
N PRO A 42 -1.75 -9.83 -4.24
CA PRO A 42 -2.73 -9.76 -5.32
C PRO A 42 -2.70 -11.00 -6.24
N LEU A 43 -1.65 -11.82 -6.17
CA LEU A 43 -1.51 -13.06 -6.92
C LEU A 43 -2.00 -14.30 -6.15
N ASP A 44 -2.48 -14.12 -4.90
CA ASP A 44 -3.13 -15.16 -4.12
C ASP A 44 -4.65 -15.01 -4.20
N VAL A 45 -5.35 -16.09 -4.55
CA VAL A 45 -6.82 -16.11 -4.71
C VAL A 45 -7.58 -15.76 -3.43
N ARG A 46 -6.93 -15.80 -2.26
CA ARG A 46 -7.51 -15.47 -0.95
C ARG A 46 -7.38 -13.98 -0.61
N THR A 47 -6.72 -13.20 -1.46
CA THR A 47 -6.51 -11.77 -1.20
C THR A 47 -7.85 -11.04 -1.13
N PRO A 48 -8.04 -10.15 -0.14
CA PRO A 48 -9.23 -9.31 -0.10
C PRO A 48 -9.17 -8.25 -1.20
N TYR A 49 -10.34 -7.73 -1.60
CA TYR A 49 -10.41 -6.48 -2.32
C TYR A 49 -9.87 -5.35 -1.45
N TRP A 50 -9.11 -4.47 -2.10
CA TRP A 50 -8.47 -3.33 -1.46
C TRP A 50 -8.41 -2.16 -2.45
N SER A 51 -8.62 -0.93 -1.95
CA SER A 51 -8.54 0.29 -2.74
C SER A 51 -7.70 1.36 -2.03
N PRO A 52 -6.71 1.98 -2.73
CA PRO A 52 -5.95 3.09 -2.16
C PRO A 52 -6.82 4.28 -1.76
N ALA A 53 -7.91 4.52 -2.49
CA ALA A 53 -8.78 5.66 -2.25
C ALA A 53 -9.65 5.50 -0.98
N GLU A 54 -9.89 4.26 -0.56
CA GLU A 54 -10.62 3.96 0.68
C GLU A 54 -9.74 4.11 1.92
N GLU A 55 -8.42 4.10 1.76
CA GLU A 55 -7.47 4.32 2.85
C GLU A 55 -7.33 5.78 3.24
N VAL A 56 -7.70 6.73 2.37
CA VAL A 56 -7.59 8.16 2.67
C VAL A 56 -8.74 8.59 3.59
N LEU A 57 -8.46 8.87 4.87
CA LEU A 57 -9.48 9.38 5.80
C LEU A 57 -9.63 10.90 5.75
N GLY A 58 -8.62 11.61 5.25
CA GLY A 58 -8.67 13.06 5.05
C GLY A 58 -7.58 13.58 4.10
N PRO A 59 -7.65 14.85 3.66
CA PRO A 59 -6.76 15.41 2.64
C PRO A 59 -5.26 15.31 2.99
N GLY A 60 -4.91 15.47 4.27
CA GLY A 60 -3.52 15.38 4.73
C GLY A 60 -2.93 13.97 4.65
N GLU A 61 -3.74 12.92 4.56
CA GLU A 61 -3.26 11.53 4.48
C GLU A 61 -2.94 11.10 3.05
N ALA A 62 -3.60 11.71 2.06
CA ALA A 62 -3.40 11.36 0.65
C ALA A 62 -1.93 11.56 0.22
N ILE A 63 -1.29 12.65 0.67
CA ILE A 63 0.12 12.90 0.37
C ILE A 63 1.05 11.94 1.13
N THR A 64 0.70 11.55 2.35
CA THR A 64 1.47 10.57 3.14
C THR A 64 1.47 9.21 2.46
N ILE A 65 0.30 8.75 2.00
CA ILE A 65 0.17 7.50 1.23
C ILE A 65 0.95 7.60 -0.09
N ALA A 66 0.91 8.75 -0.76
CA ALA A 66 1.66 8.94 -2.00
C ALA A 66 3.18 8.79 -1.80
N LYS A 67 3.73 9.24 -0.66
CA LYS A 67 5.17 9.11 -0.39
C LYS A 67 5.65 7.65 -0.34
N SER A 68 4.79 6.72 0.07
CA SER A 68 5.07 5.28 0.09
C SER A 68 5.20 4.65 -1.30
N LEU A 69 4.51 5.22 -2.30
CA LEU A 69 4.52 4.71 -3.67
C LEU A 69 5.62 5.33 -4.54
N PHE A 70 5.99 6.57 -4.24
CA PHE A 70 7.02 7.31 -4.94
C PHE A 70 8.18 7.57 -3.97
N PRO A 71 9.12 6.64 -3.75
CA PRO A 71 10.18 6.80 -2.76
C PRO A 71 11.13 7.94 -3.13
N ASP A 72 11.73 8.58 -2.12
CA ASP A 72 12.69 9.66 -2.34
C ASP A 72 13.88 9.20 -3.19
N LYS A 73 14.15 9.99 -4.23
CA LYS A 73 15.39 9.91 -5.02
C LYS A 73 16.38 10.97 -4.53
N GLU A 74 17.63 10.92 -5.00
CA GLU A 74 18.65 11.93 -4.70
C GLU A 74 18.14 13.36 -4.90
N GLU A 75 18.70 14.35 -4.20
CA GLU A 75 18.16 15.72 -4.14
C GLU A 75 17.91 16.36 -5.52
N VAL A 76 18.72 16.01 -6.52
CA VAL A 76 18.62 16.50 -7.90
C VAL A 76 17.31 16.06 -8.58
N GLN A 77 16.65 15.03 -8.08
CA GLN A 77 15.43 14.43 -8.65
C GLN A 77 14.16 14.70 -7.81
N LYS A 78 14.21 15.64 -6.85
CA LYS A 78 13.06 15.98 -5.99
C LYS A 78 11.79 16.33 -6.78
N PHE A 79 11.91 17.05 -7.90
CA PHE A 79 10.75 17.38 -8.76
C PHE A 79 10.04 16.12 -9.29
N PHE A 80 10.81 15.14 -9.78
CA PHE A 80 10.29 13.87 -10.33
C PHE A 80 9.73 12.94 -9.26
N THR A 81 9.94 13.26 -7.99
CA THR A 81 9.38 12.52 -6.87
C THR A 81 8.14 13.23 -6.32
N GLU A 82 8.22 14.55 -6.13
CA GLU A 82 7.13 15.32 -5.51
C GLU A 82 5.94 15.55 -6.45
N SER A 83 6.20 15.81 -7.73
CA SER A 83 5.13 16.06 -8.71
C SER A 83 4.16 14.88 -8.86
N PRO A 84 4.61 13.62 -9.08
CA PRO A 84 3.68 12.50 -9.16
C PRO A 84 2.99 12.22 -7.82
N ARG A 85 3.63 12.48 -6.66
CA ARG A 85 2.97 12.36 -5.34
C ARG A 85 1.78 13.29 -5.22
N ARG A 86 1.96 14.57 -5.57
CA ARG A 86 0.90 15.58 -5.51
C ARG A 86 -0.25 15.26 -6.45
N ILE A 87 0.06 14.83 -7.67
CA ILE A 87 -0.97 14.40 -8.64
C ILE A 87 -1.70 13.17 -8.12
N PHE A 88 -0.98 12.14 -7.67
CA PHE A 88 -1.59 10.92 -7.13
C PHE A 88 -2.52 11.23 -5.94
N ALA A 89 -2.06 12.04 -4.98
CA ALA A 89 -2.88 12.47 -3.84
C ALA A 89 -4.15 13.20 -4.28
N HIS A 90 -4.04 14.06 -5.30
CA HIS A 90 -5.20 14.73 -5.91
C HIS A 90 -6.15 13.74 -6.57
N LEU A 91 -5.65 12.74 -7.31
CA LEU A 91 -6.48 11.69 -7.90
C LEU A 91 -7.25 10.90 -6.83
N LEU A 92 -6.64 10.59 -5.69
CA LEU A 92 -7.32 9.90 -4.59
C LEU A 92 -8.46 10.71 -3.97
N SER A 93 -8.41 12.04 -4.05
CA SER A 93 -9.47 12.91 -3.50
C SER A 93 -10.82 12.72 -4.20
N PHE A 94 -10.81 12.24 -5.45
CA PHE A 94 -12.03 11.89 -6.21
C PHE A 94 -12.64 10.56 -5.80
N ARG A 95 -12.03 9.83 -4.85
CA ARG A 95 -12.47 8.50 -4.38
C ARG A 95 -12.65 7.45 -5.52
N PRO A 96 -11.67 7.31 -6.44
CA PRO A 96 -11.79 6.34 -7.53
C PRO A 96 -11.77 4.89 -7.05
N THR A 97 -12.38 4.02 -7.82
CA THR A 97 -12.05 2.58 -7.81
C THR A 97 -10.59 2.38 -8.26
N PRO A 98 -9.94 1.25 -7.91
CA PRO A 98 -8.62 0.94 -8.44
C PRO A 98 -8.55 0.98 -9.97
N GLN A 99 -9.60 0.51 -10.65
CA GLN A 99 -9.67 0.45 -12.12
C GLN A 99 -9.74 1.84 -12.75
N GLU A 100 -10.53 2.76 -12.17
CA GLU A 100 -10.54 4.16 -12.59
C GLU A 100 -9.18 4.81 -12.36
N LEU A 101 -8.58 4.62 -11.18
CA LEU A 101 -7.29 5.20 -10.84
C LEU A 101 -6.18 4.72 -11.80
N ILE A 102 -6.17 3.42 -12.13
CA ILE A 102 -5.27 2.84 -13.14
C ILE A 102 -5.51 3.52 -14.49
N HIS A 103 -6.75 3.58 -14.96
CA HIS A 103 -7.08 4.20 -16.24
C HIS A 103 -6.58 5.65 -16.31
N TRP A 104 -6.83 6.43 -15.26
CA TRP A 104 -6.43 7.84 -15.22
C TRP A 104 -4.91 8.02 -15.27
N MET A 105 -4.15 7.16 -14.58
CA MET A 105 -2.68 7.23 -14.57
C MET A 105 -2.04 6.74 -15.86
N GLN A 106 -2.75 5.96 -16.68
CA GLN A 106 -2.24 5.45 -17.95
C GLN A 106 -2.60 6.32 -19.16
N VAL A 107 -3.61 7.19 -19.04
CA VAL A 107 -4.08 8.04 -20.15
C VAL A 107 -3.73 9.50 -19.83
N PRO A 108 -2.73 10.10 -20.51
CA PRO A 108 -2.28 11.46 -20.23
C PRO A 108 -3.40 12.51 -20.24
N GLU A 109 -4.38 12.35 -21.12
CA GLU A 109 -5.55 13.22 -21.25
C GLU A 109 -6.44 13.18 -19.99
N GLU A 110 -6.52 12.04 -19.32
CA GLU A 110 -7.26 11.90 -18.06
C GLU A 110 -6.53 12.60 -16.90
N ILE A 111 -5.20 12.65 -16.91
CA ILE A 111 -4.40 13.47 -15.98
C ILE A 111 -4.62 14.95 -16.26
N ASP A 112 -4.57 15.37 -17.52
CA ASP A 112 -4.81 16.77 -17.92
C ASP A 112 -6.18 17.23 -17.46
N LYS A 113 -7.20 16.43 -17.74
CA LYS A 113 -8.59 16.68 -17.32
C LYS A 113 -8.74 16.86 -15.82
N ARG A 114 -8.04 16.07 -15.00
CA ARG A 114 -8.15 16.12 -13.53
C ARG A 114 -7.30 17.18 -12.87
N THR A 115 -6.20 17.56 -13.50
CA THR A 115 -5.33 18.64 -13.01
C THR A 115 -5.75 20.01 -13.54
N HIS A 116 -6.59 20.07 -14.58
CA HIS A 116 -7.09 21.31 -15.16
C HIS A 116 -7.74 22.24 -14.12
N GLY A 117 -7.35 23.53 -14.16
CA GLY A 117 -7.85 24.54 -13.23
C GLY A 117 -7.27 24.47 -11.81
N THR A 118 -6.30 23.57 -11.57
CA THR A 118 -5.55 23.50 -10.31
C THR A 118 -4.10 23.95 -10.52
N ASP A 119 -3.38 24.20 -9.43
CA ASP A 119 -1.94 24.48 -9.48
C ASP A 119 -1.11 23.29 -10.01
N LEU A 120 -1.68 22.07 -9.99
CA LEU A 120 -1.04 20.85 -10.49
C LEU A 120 -0.93 20.80 -12.02
N ALA A 121 -1.71 21.58 -12.77
CA ALA A 121 -1.63 21.63 -14.23
C ALA A 121 -0.21 22.01 -14.71
N SER A 122 0.48 22.88 -13.96
CA SER A 122 1.86 23.29 -14.24
C SER A 122 2.87 22.15 -14.14
N LEU A 123 2.59 21.10 -13.36
CA LEU A 123 3.48 19.96 -13.17
C LEU A 123 3.48 19.01 -14.38
N VAL A 124 2.49 19.15 -15.25
CA VAL A 124 2.32 18.37 -16.47
C VAL A 124 2.19 19.27 -17.69
N ASP A 125 2.85 20.43 -17.71
CA ASP A 125 2.79 21.36 -18.84
C ASP A 125 3.28 20.71 -20.15
N HIS A 126 2.47 20.83 -21.21
CA HIS A 126 2.80 20.36 -22.57
C HIS A 126 4.04 21.06 -23.16
N GLN A 127 4.35 22.28 -22.73
CA GLN A 127 5.55 23.01 -23.13
C GLN A 127 6.83 22.47 -22.46
N ALA A 128 6.69 21.71 -21.37
CA ALA A 128 7.79 21.12 -20.61
C ALA A 128 7.84 19.60 -20.85
N ALA A 129 7.98 19.18 -22.11
CA ALA A 129 7.83 17.78 -22.53
C ALA A 129 8.68 16.76 -21.73
N PRO A 130 9.98 17.00 -21.44
CA PRO A 130 10.77 16.06 -20.63
C PRO A 130 10.26 15.90 -19.20
N GLN A 131 9.86 17.00 -18.56
CA GLN A 131 9.32 17.00 -17.19
C GLN A 131 7.98 16.28 -17.14
N ARG A 132 7.06 16.63 -18.05
CA ARG A 132 5.75 15.98 -18.19
C ARG A 132 5.92 14.47 -18.38
N LEU A 133 6.80 14.04 -19.30
CA LEU A 133 7.03 12.62 -19.56
C LEU A 133 7.54 11.87 -18.32
N GLY A 134 8.44 12.48 -17.54
CA GLY A 134 8.94 11.89 -16.29
C GLY A 134 7.86 11.70 -15.23
N VAL A 135 6.97 12.70 -15.08
CA VAL A 135 5.82 12.62 -14.16
C VAL A 135 4.83 11.52 -14.60
N LEU A 136 4.42 11.52 -15.86
CA LEU A 136 3.48 10.52 -16.41
C LEU A 136 4.05 9.10 -16.34
N SER A 137 5.34 8.92 -16.63
CA SER A 137 6.02 7.63 -16.52
C SER A 137 6.01 7.12 -15.08
N SER A 138 6.16 8.02 -14.11
CA SER A 138 6.13 7.65 -12.68
C SER A 138 4.74 7.19 -12.25
N LEU A 139 3.69 7.90 -12.67
CA LEU A 139 2.30 7.50 -12.43
C LEU A 139 1.99 6.15 -13.10
N THR A 140 2.48 5.92 -14.31
CA THR A 140 2.30 4.66 -15.05
C THR A 140 2.92 3.47 -14.31
N MET A 141 4.13 3.62 -13.74
CA MET A 141 4.75 2.54 -12.95
C MET A 141 3.90 2.12 -11.74
N VAL A 142 3.26 3.08 -11.07
CA VAL A 142 2.32 2.78 -9.98
C VAL A 142 1.06 2.12 -10.51
N ALA A 143 0.54 2.58 -11.66
CA ALA A 143 -0.61 1.96 -12.31
C ALA A 143 -0.36 0.48 -12.64
N ASP A 144 0.85 0.14 -13.10
CA ASP A 144 1.23 -1.24 -13.41
C ASP A 144 1.22 -2.15 -12.17
N ALA A 145 1.65 -1.66 -11.01
CA ALA A 145 1.54 -2.40 -9.76
C ALA A 145 0.06 -2.57 -9.33
N LEU A 146 -0.76 -1.52 -9.44
CA LEU A 146 -2.18 -1.57 -9.09
C LEU A 146 -3.00 -2.51 -9.98
N LYS A 147 -2.60 -2.73 -11.25
CA LYS A 147 -3.27 -3.69 -12.16
C LYS A 147 -3.27 -5.12 -11.63
N LEU A 148 -2.36 -5.46 -10.72
CA LEU A 148 -2.32 -6.79 -10.13
C LEU A 148 -3.49 -7.00 -9.17
N LEU A 149 -4.05 -5.94 -8.59
CA LEU A 149 -5.16 -6.04 -7.64
C LEU A 149 -6.41 -6.63 -8.32
N PRO A 150 -7.10 -7.57 -7.67
CA PRO A 150 -8.38 -8.04 -8.18
C PRO A 150 -9.44 -6.94 -8.11
N THR A 151 -10.42 -7.04 -9.00
CA THR A 151 -11.66 -6.27 -8.92
C THR A 151 -12.50 -6.73 -7.72
N GLU A 152 -13.43 -5.90 -7.25
CA GLU A 152 -14.29 -6.25 -6.12
C GLU A 152 -15.08 -7.55 -6.37
N HIS A 153 -15.53 -7.77 -7.60
CA HIS A 153 -16.27 -8.97 -8.02
C HIS A 153 -15.44 -10.27 -8.02
N GLU A 154 -14.12 -10.18 -8.08
CA GLU A 154 -13.21 -11.35 -8.03
C GLU A 154 -12.88 -11.79 -6.61
N THR A 155 -13.39 -11.07 -5.60
CA THR A 155 -13.07 -11.31 -4.20
C THR A 155 -14.32 -11.59 -3.36
N SER A 156 -14.13 -12.27 -2.24
CA SER A 156 -15.20 -12.57 -1.27
C SER A 156 -15.15 -11.69 -0.01
N ARG A 157 -14.07 -10.92 0.14
CA ARG A 157 -13.76 -10.11 1.32
C ARG A 157 -13.20 -8.78 0.88
N LYS A 158 -13.46 -7.76 1.68
CA LYS A 158 -12.90 -6.43 1.53
C LYS A 158 -12.07 -6.10 2.77
N TRP A 159 -11.00 -5.35 2.60
CA TRP A 159 -10.13 -4.92 3.69
C TRP A 159 -9.59 -3.52 3.43
N ASN A 160 -9.33 -2.81 4.53
CA ASN A 160 -8.48 -1.63 4.56
C ASN A 160 -7.70 -1.62 5.89
N ALA A 161 -6.55 -0.93 5.89
CA ALA A 161 -5.65 -0.83 7.03
C ALA A 161 -6.29 -0.08 8.20
N ALA A 162 -7.13 0.91 7.93
CA ALA A 162 -7.80 1.70 8.97
C ALA A 162 -8.70 0.84 9.88
N SER A 163 -9.64 0.08 9.30
CA SER A 163 -10.52 -0.84 10.01
C SER A 163 -9.74 -1.95 10.71
N TRP A 164 -8.78 -2.56 10.01
CA TRP A 164 -7.97 -3.61 10.64
C TRP A 164 -7.15 -3.09 11.83
N ALA A 165 -6.55 -1.90 11.73
CA ALA A 165 -5.75 -1.34 12.81
C ALA A 165 -6.59 -0.94 14.03
N GLN A 166 -7.89 -0.69 13.86
CA GLN A 166 -8.86 -0.44 14.94
C GLN A 166 -9.43 -1.72 15.55
N GLU A 167 -9.62 -2.78 14.76
CA GLU A 167 -10.17 -4.05 15.26
C GLU A 167 -9.09 -4.99 15.79
N ARG A 168 -7.89 -4.95 15.19
CA ARG A 168 -6.76 -5.87 15.40
C ARG A 168 -7.20 -7.35 15.37
N LYS A 169 -8.15 -7.67 14.49
CA LYS A 169 -8.69 -9.02 14.32
C LYS A 169 -7.87 -9.80 13.31
N GLY A 170 -7.42 -11.00 13.72
CA GLY A 170 -6.63 -11.88 12.87
C GLY A 170 -5.24 -11.33 12.58
N TRP A 171 -4.46 -12.14 11.87
CA TRP A 171 -3.12 -11.80 11.41
C TRP A 171 -3.15 -11.33 9.95
N LEU A 172 -2.25 -10.42 9.61
CA LEU A 172 -2.00 -10.01 8.22
C LEU A 172 -0.74 -10.69 7.73
N PHE A 173 -0.86 -11.43 6.62
CA PHE A 173 0.25 -12.03 5.92
C PHE A 173 0.50 -11.26 4.64
N ILE A 174 1.53 -10.42 4.64
CA ILE A 174 1.99 -9.73 3.44
C ILE A 174 2.97 -10.68 2.75
N SER A 175 2.50 -11.41 1.75
CA SER A 175 3.28 -12.48 1.13
C SER A 175 3.72 -12.10 -0.28
N SER A 176 4.87 -12.62 -0.68
CA SER A 176 5.35 -12.54 -2.06
C SER A 176 6.26 -13.72 -2.35
N ARG A 177 6.40 -14.08 -3.62
CA ARG A 177 7.44 -15.02 -4.07
C ARG A 177 8.63 -14.24 -4.64
N PRO A 178 9.87 -14.73 -4.54
CA PRO A 178 11.06 -14.06 -5.08
C PRO A 178 10.88 -13.57 -6.53
N GLU A 179 10.23 -14.36 -7.38
CA GLU A 179 10.02 -14.08 -8.81
C GLU A 179 9.02 -12.93 -9.06
N THR A 180 8.11 -12.71 -8.12
CA THR A 180 7.03 -11.70 -8.21
C THR A 180 7.31 -10.46 -7.38
N ARG A 181 8.34 -10.50 -6.54
CA ARG A 181 8.58 -9.53 -5.48
C ARG A 181 8.79 -8.12 -6.00
N GLU A 182 9.50 -7.97 -7.12
CA GLU A 182 9.75 -6.66 -7.72
C GLU A 182 8.45 -5.98 -8.16
N ALA A 183 7.58 -6.71 -8.85
CA ALA A 183 6.29 -6.22 -9.30
C ALA A 183 5.34 -5.90 -8.13
N LEU A 184 5.42 -6.66 -7.04
CA LEU A 184 4.61 -6.47 -5.82
C LEU A 184 5.16 -5.40 -4.87
N ARG A 185 6.43 -4.99 -5.04
CA ARG A 185 7.11 -4.11 -4.09
C ARG A 185 6.34 -2.81 -3.80
N PRO A 186 5.77 -2.09 -4.80
CA PRO A 186 5.01 -0.87 -4.52
C PRO A 186 3.78 -1.11 -3.64
N LEU A 187 3.05 -2.20 -3.87
CA LEU A 187 1.87 -2.57 -3.06
C LEU A 187 2.27 -2.96 -1.63
N ILE A 188 3.32 -3.78 -1.49
CA ILE A 188 3.85 -4.20 -0.19
C ILE A 188 4.28 -3.00 0.65
N SER A 189 5.08 -2.10 0.06
CA SER A 189 5.53 -0.88 0.73
C SER A 189 4.36 -0.03 1.18
N MET A 190 3.36 0.17 0.32
CA MET A 190 2.17 0.94 0.66
C MET A 190 1.35 0.29 1.80
N TRP A 191 1.11 -1.03 1.75
CA TRP A 191 0.40 -1.72 2.84
C TRP A 191 1.12 -1.59 4.18
N LEU A 192 2.44 -1.79 4.20
CA LEU A 192 3.24 -1.66 5.41
C LEU A 192 3.21 -0.23 5.96
N ASP A 193 3.43 0.78 5.12
CA ASP A 193 3.43 2.17 5.56
C ASP A 193 2.07 2.62 6.08
N MET A 194 0.98 2.21 5.42
CA MET A 194 -0.38 2.48 5.93
C MET A 194 -0.62 1.79 7.26
N LEU A 195 -0.25 0.52 7.39
CA LEU A 195 -0.39 -0.21 8.66
C LEU A 195 0.40 0.49 9.77
N ILE A 196 1.65 0.85 9.53
CA ILE A 196 2.49 1.57 10.49
C ILE A 196 1.84 2.90 10.87
N LEU A 197 1.41 3.71 9.88
CA LEU A 197 0.75 4.99 10.11
C LEU A 197 -0.50 4.84 11.00
N ARG A 198 -1.35 3.85 10.72
CA ARG A 198 -2.58 3.58 11.49
C ARG A 198 -2.27 3.10 12.90
N LEU A 199 -1.27 2.23 13.07
CA LEU A 199 -0.86 1.75 14.38
C LEU A 199 -0.26 2.87 15.23
N MET A 200 0.51 3.79 14.64
CA MET A 200 1.07 4.96 15.32
C MET A 200 0.01 5.99 15.71
N SER A 201 -1.09 6.04 14.96
CA SER A 201 -2.20 6.97 15.20
C SER A 201 -3.24 6.43 16.18
N ALA A 202 -3.14 5.15 16.58
CA ALA A 202 -4.09 4.51 17.49
C ALA A 202 -4.01 5.12 18.91
N ASP A 203 -5.14 5.09 19.63
CA ASP A 203 -5.17 5.50 21.03
C ASP A 203 -4.15 4.69 21.86
N ARG A 204 -3.35 5.38 22.67
CA ARG A 204 -2.23 4.76 23.40
C ARG A 204 -2.69 3.75 24.44
N ARG A 205 -3.85 3.94 25.08
CA ARG A 205 -4.35 3.00 26.10
C ARG A 205 -4.87 1.74 25.41
N TRP A 206 -5.67 1.92 24.36
CA TRP A 206 -6.17 0.82 23.56
C TRP A 206 -5.03 0.02 22.93
N ALA A 207 -4.02 0.70 22.37
CA ALA A 207 -2.90 0.06 21.71
C ALA A 207 -2.03 -0.79 22.67
N LYS A 208 -1.91 -0.39 23.94
CA LYS A 208 -1.21 -1.16 24.98
C LYS A 208 -1.94 -2.45 25.36
N GLN A 209 -3.27 -2.45 25.29
CA GLN A 209 -4.09 -3.61 25.65
C GLN A 209 -4.20 -4.63 24.51
N HIS A 210 -3.95 -4.22 23.27
CA HIS A 210 -4.14 -5.05 22.07
C HIS A 210 -2.88 -5.10 21.22
N PRO A 211 -1.69 -5.45 21.73
CA PRO A 211 -0.43 -5.27 21.00
C PRO A 211 -0.44 -5.93 19.60
N VAL A 212 0.27 -5.30 18.66
CA VAL A 212 0.52 -5.84 17.32
C VAL A 212 1.99 -6.17 17.19
N TRP A 213 2.28 -7.41 16.78
CA TRP A 213 3.64 -7.85 16.50
C TRP A 213 3.93 -7.73 15.01
N ILE A 214 5.06 -7.11 14.66
CA ILE A 214 5.48 -6.98 13.26
C ILE A 214 6.71 -7.87 13.04
N PHE A 215 6.58 -8.83 12.13
CA PHE A 215 7.65 -9.75 11.73
C PHE A 215 8.03 -9.45 10.28
N LEU A 216 9.28 -9.04 10.07
CA LEU A 216 9.81 -8.70 8.77
C LEU A 216 10.96 -9.66 8.45
N ASP A 217 10.67 -10.70 7.67
CA ASP A 217 11.63 -11.75 7.32
C ASP A 217 12.87 -11.18 6.61
N GLU A 218 12.68 -10.25 5.67
CA GLU A 218 13.77 -9.59 4.95
C GLU A 218 13.62 -8.07 4.85
N LEU A 219 14.10 -7.35 5.86
CA LEU A 219 14.15 -5.89 5.87
C LEU A 219 14.85 -5.25 4.65
N PRO A 220 15.99 -5.75 4.13
CA PRO A 220 16.67 -5.13 2.99
C PRO A 220 15.88 -5.17 1.67
N SER A 221 14.82 -5.98 1.60
CA SER A 221 14.00 -6.12 0.40
C SER A 221 12.89 -5.07 0.26
N LEU A 222 12.63 -4.32 1.34
CA LEU A 222 11.64 -3.26 1.38
C LEU A 222 12.26 -1.94 0.91
N GLN A 223 11.45 -1.06 0.31
CA GLN A 223 11.86 0.34 0.17
C GLN A 223 12.09 0.93 1.57
N LYS A 224 12.96 1.94 1.69
CA LYS A 224 13.19 2.62 2.98
C LYS A 224 11.83 3.11 3.51
N PRO A 225 11.36 2.63 4.67
CA PRO A 225 10.09 3.07 5.23
C PRO A 225 10.18 4.56 5.62
N LEU A 226 9.01 5.21 5.67
CA LEU A 226 8.82 6.62 6.04
C LEU A 226 9.45 7.00 7.38
#